data_AF-A0A3D9C2N6-F1
#
_entry.id   AF-A0A3D9C2N6-F1
#
_cell.length_a   1.000
_cell.length_b   1.000
_cell.length_c   1.000
_cell.angle_alpha   90.00
_cell.angle_beta   90.00
_cell.angle_gamma   90.00
#
_symmetry.space_group_name_H-M   'P 1'
#
loop_
_entity.id
_entity.type
_entity.pdbx_description
1 polymer ?
#
loop_
_entity_poly.entity_id
_entity_poly.type
_entity_poly.pdbx_seq_one_letter_code
_entity_poly.pdbx_strand_id
1 'polypeptide(L)'
;MENYIDTETMPHCKIEEKKFEWGEPYEMQTPVFILKKFSASKLENSIILFGKNNFKQQLLSLFNVIINHEEFERIENYSGEQFDRKTIVELINSFIKKTESLVAPWEKYRLGFTEYDYVGYIEEQGQESLCYVKIQ
;
A
#
# COMPACT_ATOMS: atom_id res chain seq x y z
N MET A 1 -29.24 6.22 5.16
CA MET A 1 -27.79 6.49 5.06
C MET A 1 -27.16 5.14 4.82
N GLU A 2 -26.90 4.85 3.55
CA GLU A 2 -26.34 3.56 3.16
C GLU A 2 -24.83 3.61 3.36
N ASN A 3 -24.32 2.64 4.12
CA ASN A 3 -22.91 2.43 4.34
C ASN A 3 -22.63 0.97 3.96
N TYR A 4 -21.72 0.76 3.00
CA TYR A 4 -21.32 -0.58 2.61
C TYR A 4 -19.81 -0.65 2.38
N ILE A 5 -19.29 -1.88 2.37
CA ILE A 5 -17.90 -2.16 2.04
C ILE A 5 -17.89 -2.76 0.63
N ASP A 6 -17.26 -2.06 -0.30
CA ASP A 6 -16.92 -2.63 -1.60
C ASP A 6 -15.75 -3.60 -1.45
N THR A 7 -16.07 -4.89 -1.57
CA THR A 7 -15.10 -5.99 -1.51
C THR A 7 -14.52 -6.36 -2.87
N GLU A 8 -14.89 -5.66 -3.94
CA GLU A 8 -14.30 -5.87 -5.28
C GLU A 8 -12.95 -5.16 -5.44
N THR A 9 -12.61 -4.27 -4.52
CA THR A 9 -11.31 -3.57 -4.50
C THR A 9 -10.37 -4.19 -3.47
N MET A 10 -9.06 -4.03 -3.68
CA MET A 10 -8.03 -4.35 -2.68
C MET A 10 -7.12 -3.14 -2.47
N PRO A 11 -6.98 -2.61 -1.24
CA PRO A 11 -7.77 -2.94 -0.07
C PRO A 11 -9.28 -2.72 -0.32
N HIS A 12 -10.13 -3.29 0.53
CA HIS A 12 -11.56 -3.01 0.45
C HIS A 12 -11.81 -1.50 0.61
N CYS A 13 -12.90 -1.00 0.03
CA CYS A 13 -13.27 0.41 0.13
C CYS A 13 -14.56 0.58 0.93
N LYS A 14 -14.55 1.44 1.94
CA LYS A 14 -15.76 1.87 2.64
C LYS A 14 -16.42 3.00 1.85
N ILE A 15 -17.70 2.82 1.52
CA ILE A 15 -18.52 3.81 0.82
C ILE A 15 -19.56 4.34 1.78
N GLU A 16 -19.59 5.67 1.96
CA GLU A 16 -20.51 6.36 2.86
C GLU A 16 -21.26 7.46 2.12
N GLU A 17 -22.59 7.41 2.13
CA GLU A 17 -23.42 8.51 1.64
C GLU A 17 -23.48 9.63 2.68
N LYS A 18 -23.02 10.81 2.29
CA LYS A 18 -23.04 12.04 3.07
C LYS A 18 -23.86 13.11 2.36
N LYS A 19 -24.08 14.23 3.03
CA LYS A 19 -24.75 15.39 2.45
C LYS A 19 -23.95 16.64 2.75
N PHE A 20 -23.85 17.51 1.76
CA PHE A 20 -23.33 18.86 1.98
C PHE A 20 -24.28 19.65 2.89
N GLU A 21 -23.80 20.77 3.43
CA GLU A 21 -24.60 21.64 4.29
C GLU A 21 -25.86 22.17 3.59
N TRP A 22 -25.82 22.31 2.25
CA TRP A 22 -26.96 22.68 1.40
C TRP A 22 -27.87 21.49 1.00
N GLY A 23 -27.62 20.29 1.54
CA GLY A 23 -28.50 19.12 1.42
C GLY A 23 -28.25 18.19 0.23
N GLU A 24 -27.36 18.56 -0.71
CA GLU A 24 -26.99 17.71 -1.84
C GLU A 24 -26.21 16.47 -1.36
N PRO A 25 -26.61 15.24 -1.76
CA PRO A 25 -25.91 14.02 -1.38
C PRO A 25 -24.60 13.84 -2.15
N TYR A 26 -23.62 13.24 -1.50
CA TYR A 26 -22.36 12.81 -2.12
C TYR A 26 -21.88 11.51 -1.47
N GLU A 27 -21.08 10.73 -2.20
CA GLU A 27 -20.44 9.54 -1.65
C GLU A 27 -19.00 9.86 -1.25
N MET A 28 -18.59 9.40 -0.08
CA MET A 28 -17.21 9.41 0.37
C MET A 28 -16.65 7.99 0.30
N GLN A 29 -15.55 7.81 -0.43
CA GLN A 29 -14.85 6.54 -0.57
C GLN A 29 -13.56 6.54 0.25
N THR A 30 -13.42 5.58 1.15
CA THR A 30 -12.28 5.48 2.07
C THR A 30 -11.65 4.08 1.99
N PRO A 31 -10.43 3.93 1.47
CA PRO A 31 -9.71 2.65 1.49
C PRO A 31 -9.52 2.13 2.92
N VAL A 32 -9.73 0.83 3.13
CA VAL A 32 -9.62 0.17 4.44
C VAL A 32 -8.38 -0.72 4.47
N PHE A 33 -7.27 -0.14 4.88
CA PHE A 33 -5.97 -0.82 4.88
C PHE A 33 -5.84 -1.89 5.98
N ILE A 34 -5.11 -2.95 5.65
CA ILE A 34 -4.58 -3.93 6.59
C ILE A 34 -3.32 -3.35 7.22
N LEU A 35 -3.36 -3.08 8.53
CA LEU A 35 -2.27 -2.42 9.28
C LEU A 35 -1.53 -3.35 10.26
N LYS A 36 -1.80 -4.65 10.19
CA LYS A 36 -1.18 -5.62 11.10
C LYS A 36 0.31 -5.78 10.81
N LYS A 37 1.14 -5.87 11.85
CA LYS A 37 2.56 -6.28 11.73
C LYS A 37 2.67 -7.78 11.46
N PHE A 38 3.46 -8.15 10.45
CA PHE A 38 3.65 -9.53 9.99
C PHE A 38 5.08 -10.05 10.12
N SER A 39 6.08 -9.16 10.18
CA SER A 39 7.49 -9.52 10.39
C SER A 39 8.15 -8.59 11.42
N ALA A 40 9.23 -9.08 12.03
CA ALA A 40 10.12 -8.26 12.84
C ALA A 40 11.09 -7.43 11.98
N SER A 41 11.41 -7.89 10.76
CA SER A 41 12.17 -7.11 9.78
C SER A 41 11.30 -5.99 9.24
N LYS A 42 11.86 -4.77 9.16
CA LYS A 42 11.11 -3.60 8.71
C LYS A 42 10.81 -3.70 7.22
N LEU A 43 11.83 -3.98 6.39
CA LEU A 43 11.70 -4.16 4.95
C LEU A 43 10.73 -5.29 4.61
N GLU A 44 10.87 -6.45 5.24
CA GLU A 44 9.98 -7.58 5.00
C GLU A 44 8.54 -7.24 5.39
N ASN A 45 8.35 -6.60 6.56
CA ASN A 45 7.03 -6.18 7.01
C ASN A 45 6.39 -5.17 6.05
N SER A 46 7.15 -4.18 5.55
CA SER A 46 6.67 -3.22 4.56
C SER A 46 6.27 -3.88 3.25
N ILE A 47 7.08 -4.82 2.74
CA ILE A 47 6.74 -5.61 1.54
C ILE A 47 5.42 -6.38 1.74
N ILE A 48 5.24 -7.03 2.89
CA ILE A 48 4.01 -7.77 3.19
C ILE A 48 2.81 -6.82 3.27
N LEU A 49 2.96 -5.65 3.89
CA LEU A 49 1.90 -4.64 3.96
C LEU A 49 1.52 -4.12 2.58
N PHE A 50 2.50 -3.81 1.72
CA PHE A 50 2.25 -3.39 0.34
C PHE A 50 1.54 -4.48 -0.47
N GLY A 51 1.99 -5.72 -0.36
CA GLY A 51 1.35 -6.85 -1.02
C GLY A 51 -0.07 -7.14 -0.55
N LYS A 52 -0.34 -7.00 0.75
CA LYS A 52 -1.69 -7.19 1.31
C LYS A 52 -2.63 -6.04 0.98
N ASN A 53 -2.11 -4.87 0.71
CA ASN A 53 -2.88 -3.67 0.39
C ASN A 53 -2.76 -3.24 -1.08
N ASN A 54 -2.29 -4.10 -1.97
CA ASN A 54 -2.25 -3.86 -3.42
C ASN A 54 -1.44 -2.61 -3.86
N PHE A 55 -0.33 -2.31 -3.18
CA PHE A 55 0.60 -1.24 -3.58
C PHE A 55 1.57 -1.78 -4.65
N LYS A 56 1.08 -1.94 -5.88
CA LYS A 56 1.81 -2.58 -6.98
C LYS A 56 3.03 -1.76 -7.40
N GLN A 57 2.90 -0.44 -7.49
CA GLN A 57 3.99 0.44 -7.89
C GLN A 57 5.12 0.42 -6.84
N GLN A 58 4.78 0.43 -5.55
CA GLN A 58 5.79 0.31 -4.50
C GLN A 58 6.49 -1.05 -4.53
N LEU A 59 5.77 -2.15 -4.73
CA LEU A 59 6.38 -3.48 -4.87
C LEU A 59 7.35 -3.54 -6.05
N LEU A 60 6.96 -3.00 -7.22
CA LEU A 60 7.82 -2.96 -8.41
C LEU A 60 9.07 -2.08 -8.17
N SER A 61 8.91 -0.93 -7.53
CA SER A 61 10.04 -0.06 -7.19
C SER A 61 11.00 -0.74 -6.22
N LEU A 62 10.49 -1.37 -5.16
CA LEU A 62 11.31 -2.13 -4.21
C LEU A 62 12.03 -3.29 -4.89
N PHE A 63 11.34 -4.04 -5.77
CA PHE A 63 11.97 -5.11 -6.55
C PHE A 63 13.19 -4.59 -7.31
N ASN A 64 13.02 -3.49 -8.05
CA ASN A 64 14.10 -2.91 -8.86
C ASN A 64 15.28 -2.46 -7.98
N VAL A 65 14.99 -1.76 -6.89
CA VAL A 65 16.02 -1.28 -5.96
C VAL A 65 16.80 -2.44 -5.33
N ILE A 66 16.11 -3.49 -4.92
CA ILE A 66 16.73 -4.68 -4.32
C ILE A 66 17.55 -5.45 -5.36
N ILE A 67 17.06 -5.64 -6.58
CA ILE A 67 17.85 -6.31 -7.63
C ILE A 67 19.12 -5.52 -7.97
N ASN A 68 19.06 -4.19 -7.93
CA ASN A 68 20.20 -3.32 -8.25
C ASN A 68 21.13 -3.04 -7.07
N HIS A 69 20.82 -3.54 -5.86
CA HIS A 69 21.59 -3.27 -4.64
C HIS A 69 21.64 -1.77 -4.25
N GLU A 70 20.52 -1.05 -4.46
CA GLU A 70 20.41 0.40 -4.22
C GLU A 70 19.62 0.73 -2.94
N GLU A 71 19.59 -0.19 -1.95
CA GLU A 71 18.68 -0.07 -0.81
C GLU A 71 18.96 1.15 0.06
N PHE A 72 20.24 1.45 0.32
CA PHE A 72 20.63 2.59 1.14
C PHE A 72 20.36 3.92 0.45
N GLU A 73 20.44 3.94 -0.87
CA GLU A 73 20.28 5.14 -1.68
C GLU A 73 18.80 5.46 -1.94
N ARG A 74 17.95 4.44 -2.05
CA ARG A 74 16.60 4.60 -2.62
C ARG A 74 15.46 4.12 -1.74
N ILE A 75 15.70 3.29 -0.72
CA ILE A 75 14.66 2.87 0.22
C ILE A 75 14.70 3.81 1.43
N GLU A 76 13.63 4.57 1.60
CA GLU A 76 13.42 5.40 2.78
C GLU A 76 13.32 4.52 4.03
N ASN A 77 13.82 5.01 5.16
CA ASN A 77 13.80 4.33 6.47
C ASN A 77 14.52 2.98 6.53
N TYR A 78 15.25 2.58 5.48
CA TYR A 78 16.10 1.41 5.49
C TYR A 78 17.35 1.64 6.35
N SER A 79 17.60 0.72 7.27
CA SER A 79 18.66 0.86 8.28
C SER A 79 19.78 -0.19 8.14
N GLY A 80 19.90 -0.82 6.98
CA GLY A 80 20.93 -1.84 6.74
C GLY A 80 20.66 -3.19 7.42
N GLU A 81 19.39 -3.56 7.58
CA GLU A 81 19.05 -4.87 8.12
C GLU A 81 19.58 -6.00 7.22
N GLN A 82 20.09 -7.07 7.82
CA GLN A 82 20.50 -8.25 7.05
C GLN A 82 19.27 -9.05 6.64
N PHE A 83 19.16 -9.37 5.35
CA PHE A 83 18.09 -10.22 4.82
C PHE A 83 18.62 -11.12 3.71
N ASP A 84 17.92 -12.24 3.48
CA ASP A 84 18.14 -13.07 2.29
C ASP A 84 17.49 -12.40 1.08
N ARG A 85 18.33 -11.86 0.21
CA ARG A 85 17.91 -11.16 -1.02
C ARG A 85 17.04 -12.02 -1.91
N LYS A 86 17.37 -13.30 -2.07
CA LYS A 86 16.61 -14.21 -2.91
C LYS A 86 15.20 -14.40 -2.33
N THR A 87 15.11 -14.62 -1.02
CA THR A 87 13.81 -14.74 -0.34
C THR A 87 12.97 -13.48 -0.46
N ILE A 88 13.55 -12.30 -0.27
CA ILE A 88 12.83 -11.02 -0.39
C ILE A 88 12.33 -10.79 -1.82
N VAL A 89 13.17 -11.08 -2.83
CA VAL A 89 12.79 -10.97 -4.25
C VAL A 89 11.65 -11.94 -4.59
N GLU A 90 11.72 -13.19 -4.11
CA GLU A 90 10.66 -14.18 -4.27
C GLU A 90 9.35 -13.73 -3.61
N LEU A 91 9.43 -13.15 -2.41
CA LEU A 91 8.28 -12.59 -1.69
C LEU A 91 7.61 -11.48 -2.49
N ILE A 92 8.38 -10.50 -3.00
CA ILE A 92 7.84 -9.40 -3.80
C ILE A 92 7.16 -9.93 -5.07
N ASN A 93 7.83 -10.82 -5.81
CA ASN A 93 7.26 -11.44 -7.01
C ASN A 93 5.96 -12.19 -6.73
N SER A 94 5.87 -12.89 -5.59
CA SER A 94 4.65 -13.60 -5.19
C SER A 94 3.47 -12.64 -5.00
N PHE A 95 3.72 -11.46 -4.43
CA PHE A 95 2.70 -10.43 -4.26
C PHE A 95 2.33 -9.79 -5.58
N ILE A 96 3.30 -9.37 -6.41
CA ILE A 96 3.04 -8.81 -7.74
C ILE A 96 2.08 -9.72 -8.53
N LYS A 97 2.41 -11.01 -8.60
CA LYS A 97 1.57 -12.01 -9.29
C LYS A 97 0.18 -12.14 -8.67
N LYS A 98 0.08 -12.15 -7.34
CA LYS A 98 -1.21 -12.24 -6.63
C LYS A 98 -2.07 -11.00 -6.85
N THR A 99 -1.45 -9.83 -6.99
CA THR A 99 -2.13 -8.54 -7.12
C THR A 99 -2.46 -8.18 -8.56
N GLU A 100 -1.91 -8.87 -9.56
CA GLU A 100 -1.98 -8.49 -10.98
C GLU A 100 -3.39 -8.09 -11.44
N SER A 101 -4.40 -8.91 -11.15
CA SER A 101 -5.80 -8.68 -11.54
C SER A 101 -6.64 -7.88 -10.52
N LEU A 102 -6.07 -7.52 -9.37
CA LEU A 102 -6.80 -6.78 -8.33
C LEU A 102 -6.84 -5.29 -8.67
N VAL A 103 -7.98 -4.65 -8.42
CA VAL A 103 -8.16 -3.21 -8.64
C VAL A 103 -8.09 -2.49 -7.29
N ALA A 104 -7.31 -1.43 -7.21
CA ALA A 104 -7.25 -0.61 -6.00
C ALA A 104 -8.39 0.42 -5.95
N PRO A 105 -8.83 0.84 -4.74
CA PRO A 105 -9.86 1.87 -4.61
C PRO A 105 -9.53 3.17 -5.32
N TRP A 106 -8.27 3.62 -5.27
CA TRP A 106 -7.83 4.85 -5.93
C TRP A 106 -7.84 4.76 -7.46
N GLU A 107 -7.78 3.55 -8.03
CA GLU A 107 -7.96 3.30 -9.45
C GLU A 107 -9.45 3.29 -9.83
N LYS A 108 -10.28 2.51 -9.09
CA LYS A 108 -11.72 2.35 -9.37
C LYS A 108 -12.49 3.65 -9.23
N TYR A 109 -12.27 4.36 -8.13
CA TYR A 109 -13.03 5.56 -7.77
C TYR A 109 -12.33 6.87 -8.14
N ARG A 110 -11.14 6.81 -8.78
CA ARG A 110 -10.37 7.98 -9.22
C ARG A 110 -10.20 9.02 -8.12
N LEU A 111 -9.73 8.58 -6.95
CA LEU A 111 -9.68 9.40 -5.73
C LEU A 111 -8.67 10.56 -5.78
N GLY A 112 -7.91 10.71 -6.88
CA GLY A 112 -6.91 11.76 -7.04
C GLY A 112 -5.62 11.55 -6.25
N PHE A 113 -5.56 10.50 -5.43
CA PHE A 113 -4.38 10.08 -4.68
C PHE A 113 -3.63 8.96 -5.42
N THR A 114 -2.31 8.98 -5.29
CA THR A 114 -1.39 7.93 -5.75
C THR A 114 -1.13 6.90 -4.65
N GLU A 115 -0.51 5.76 -4.99
CA GLU A 115 -0.05 4.80 -3.99
C GLU A 115 0.85 5.46 -2.94
N TYR A 116 1.70 6.40 -3.36
CA TYR A 116 2.63 7.09 -2.49
C TYR A 116 1.91 7.89 -1.38
N ASP A 117 0.82 8.58 -1.72
CA ASP A 117 0.04 9.36 -0.75
C ASP A 117 -0.52 8.48 0.39
N TYR A 118 -0.86 7.23 0.08
CA TYR A 118 -1.34 6.27 1.06
C TYR A 118 -0.25 5.62 1.91
N VAL A 119 1.03 5.73 1.52
CA VAL A 119 2.13 5.24 2.37
C VAL A 119 2.15 6.03 3.68
N GLY A 120 2.09 7.37 3.59
CA GLY A 120 2.03 8.25 4.77
C GLY A 120 0.79 7.97 5.62
N TYR A 121 -0.37 7.74 4.98
CA TYR A 121 -1.58 7.34 5.69
C TYR A 121 -1.39 6.02 6.48
N ILE A 122 -0.76 5.00 5.89
CA ILE A 122 -0.49 3.74 6.58
C ILE A 122 0.49 3.94 7.73
N GLU A 123 1.55 4.73 7.55
CA GLU A 123 2.52 5.02 8.62
C GLU A 123 1.86 5.73 9.81
N GLU A 124 1.01 6.74 9.55
CA GLU A 124 0.28 7.47 10.58
C GLU A 124 -0.68 6.56 11.35
N GLN A 125 -1.45 5.74 10.64
CA GLN A 125 -2.44 4.85 11.27
C GLN A 125 -1.77 3.63 11.96
N GLY A 126 -0.68 3.12 11.38
CA GLY A 126 0.06 1.98 11.90
C GLY A 126 1.06 2.33 13.00
N GLN A 127 1.37 3.62 13.19
CA GLN A 127 2.38 4.14 14.13
C GLN A 127 3.77 3.50 13.95
N GLU A 128 4.11 3.11 12.71
CA GLU A 128 5.39 2.47 12.38
C GLU A 128 5.87 2.98 11.01
N SER A 129 7.16 3.35 10.94
CA SER A 129 7.79 3.74 9.67
C SER A 129 7.91 2.55 8.73
N LEU A 130 7.59 2.74 7.46
CA LEU A 130 7.74 1.74 6.41
C LEU A 130 9.02 1.96 5.61
N CYS A 131 9.57 0.88 5.08
CA CYS A 131 10.58 0.90 4.02
C CYS A 131 9.87 1.05 2.67
N TYR A 132 10.02 2.18 1.99
CA TYR A 132 9.36 2.48 0.71
C TYR A 132 10.27 3.26 -0.24
N VAL A 133 9.89 3.33 -1.52
CA VAL A 133 10.63 4.09 -2.54
C VAL A 133 9.84 5.35 -2.90
N LYS A 134 10.45 6.52 -2.74
CA LYS A 134 9.86 7.78 -3.24
C LYS A 134 9.78 7.73 -4.76
N ILE A 135 8.58 7.96 -5.29
CA ILE A 135 8.36 8.11 -6.73
C ILE A 135 8.56 9.60 -7.02
N GLN A 136 9.56 9.93 -7.85
CA GLN A 136 9.85 11.28 -8.32
C GLN A 136 8.96 11.65 -9.50
#